data_AF-A0A7H8JTY2-F1
#
_entry.id   AF-A0A7H8JTY2-F1
#
_cell.length_a   1.000
_cell.length_b   1.000
_cell.length_c   1.000
_cell.angle_alpha   90.00
_cell.angle_beta   90.00
_cell.angle_gamma   90.00
#
_symmetry.space_group_name_H-M   'P 1'
#
loop_
_entity.id
_entity.type
_entity.pdbx_description
1 polymer ?
#
loop_
_entity_poly.entity_id
_entity_poly.type
_entity_poly.pdbx_seq_one_letter_code
_entity_poly.pdbx_strand_id
1 'polypeptide(L)'
;MGIFRRDRRTDANRDADAELAFERGTREFRAGRYAEAATHLGDAVKLAPNSPEAQFLLGAALFNVGKSKAAIGPLRRCLTLRPEHAEGLFALGMALGRTGELDTGLAHISKAASLGEPKALEMLPQLGADYCRACTRPAHYAKGDTSASILVMGPNIGMSCESCRTVLCGPCARRDRFGPMVLNCPDCEGPLAPLSRN
;
A
#
# COMPACT_ATOMS: atom_id res chain seq x y z
N MET A 1 -26.17 31.98 14.73
CA MET A 1 -25.04 31.13 15.18
C MET A 1 -25.55 30.13 16.19
N GLY A 2 -25.88 28.92 15.75
CA GLY A 2 -26.44 27.87 16.62
C GLY A 2 -25.33 27.14 17.38
N ILE A 3 -25.35 27.27 18.70
CA ILE A 3 -24.45 26.55 19.61
C ILE A 3 -24.96 25.10 19.68
N PHE A 4 -24.37 24.19 18.91
CA PHE A 4 -24.58 22.75 19.08
C PHE A 4 -24.02 22.32 20.44
N ARG A 5 -24.85 22.36 21.48
CA ARG A 5 -24.56 21.70 22.76
C ARG A 5 -24.68 20.19 22.53
N ARG A 6 -23.56 19.56 22.17
CA ARG A 6 -23.42 18.09 22.23
C ARG A 6 -23.69 17.64 23.67
N ASP A 7 -24.69 16.79 23.85
CA ASP A 7 -24.99 16.21 25.14
C ASP A 7 -23.89 15.20 25.48
N ARG A 8 -23.00 15.61 26.38
CA ARG A 8 -21.80 14.86 26.79
C ARG A 8 -22.14 13.44 27.28
N ARG A 9 -23.35 13.24 27.80
CA ARG A 9 -23.82 11.96 28.34
C ARG A 9 -24.23 10.98 27.23
N THR A 10 -24.77 11.50 26.11
CA THR A 10 -25.10 10.66 24.94
C THR A 10 -23.87 10.33 24.10
N ASP A 11 -22.90 11.24 24.04
CA ASP A 11 -21.63 11.01 23.34
C ASP A 11 -20.77 9.97 24.09
N ALA A 12 -20.69 10.05 25.42
CA ALA A 12 -19.99 9.05 26.23
C ALA A 12 -20.61 7.64 26.11
N ASN A 13 -21.93 7.53 25.96
CA ASN A 13 -22.59 6.24 25.77
C ASN A 13 -22.31 5.67 24.36
N ARG A 14 -22.27 6.54 23.33
CA ARG A 14 -21.92 6.15 21.96
C ARG A 14 -20.47 5.71 21.83
N ASP A 15 -19.55 6.37 22.54
CA ASP A 15 -18.13 6.01 22.54
C ASP A 15 -17.91 4.66 23.24
N ALA A 16 -18.61 4.42 24.36
CA ALA A 16 -18.59 3.12 25.05
C ALA A 16 -19.19 2.00 24.19
N ASP A 17 -20.30 2.26 23.49
CA ASP A 17 -20.90 1.31 22.54
C ASP A 17 -19.95 1.04 21.36
N ALA A 18 -19.22 2.05 20.89
CA ALA A 18 -18.22 1.89 19.84
C ALA A 18 -17.04 1.01 20.28
N GLU A 19 -16.54 1.23 21.50
CA GLU A 19 -15.46 0.45 22.09
C GLU A 19 -15.86 -1.01 22.29
N LEU A 20 -17.07 -1.26 22.81
CA LEU A 20 -17.60 -2.62 22.94
C LEU A 20 -17.74 -3.32 21.58
N ALA A 21 -18.23 -2.61 20.56
CA ALA A 21 -18.32 -3.14 19.19
C ALA A 21 -16.92 -3.42 18.60
N PHE A 22 -15.94 -2.56 18.89
CA PHE A 22 -14.55 -2.71 18.45
C PHE A 22 -13.87 -3.92 19.12
N GLU A 23 -14.03 -4.09 20.43
CA GLU A 23 -13.49 -5.23 21.18
C GLU A 23 -14.05 -6.55 20.68
N ARG A 24 -15.38 -6.61 20.49
CA ARG A 24 -16.05 -7.78 19.89
C ARG A 24 -15.50 -8.05 18.50
N GLY A 25 -15.50 -7.04 17.63
CA GLY A 25 -14.96 -7.15 16.28
C GLY A 25 -13.52 -7.65 16.24
N THR A 26 -12.67 -7.17 17.15
CA THR A 26 -11.27 -7.59 17.27
C THR A 26 -11.14 -9.05 17.74
N ARG A 27 -11.97 -9.48 18.69
CA ARG A 27 -12.01 -10.87 19.16
C ARG A 27 -12.42 -11.82 18.03
N GLU A 28 -13.46 -11.46 17.29
CA GLU A 28 -13.93 -12.24 16.14
C GLU A 28 -12.87 -12.30 15.04
N PHE A 29 -12.18 -11.17 14.78
CA PHE A 29 -11.08 -11.10 13.81
C PHE A 29 -9.93 -12.04 14.18
N ARG A 30 -9.51 -12.04 15.45
CA ARG A 30 -8.47 -12.95 15.97
C ARG A 30 -8.90 -14.42 15.92
N ALA A 31 -10.19 -14.68 16.05
CA ALA A 31 -10.75 -16.03 15.94
C ALA A 31 -10.97 -16.50 14.49
N GLY A 32 -10.58 -15.70 13.48
CA GLY A 32 -10.74 -16.02 12.06
C GLY A 32 -12.17 -15.88 11.53
N ARG A 33 -13.11 -15.40 12.37
CA ARG A 33 -14.51 -15.17 11.99
C ARG A 33 -14.66 -13.79 11.33
N TYR A 34 -14.10 -13.69 10.13
CA TYR A 34 -13.92 -12.41 9.45
C TYR A 34 -15.24 -11.73 9.01
N ALA A 35 -16.30 -12.51 8.75
CA ALA A 35 -17.60 -11.95 8.35
C ALA A 35 -18.31 -11.28 9.55
N GLU A 36 -18.28 -11.94 10.69
CA GLU A 36 -18.78 -11.45 11.97
C GLU A 36 -17.95 -10.26 12.45
N ALA A 37 -16.62 -10.36 12.33
CA ALA A 37 -15.71 -9.26 12.60
C ALA A 37 -16.04 -8.03 11.77
N ALA A 38 -16.23 -8.17 10.45
CA ALA A 38 -16.57 -7.05 9.59
C ALA A 38 -17.92 -6.39 9.96
N THR A 39 -18.86 -7.16 10.50
CA THR A 39 -20.14 -6.63 10.98
C THR A 39 -19.95 -5.77 12.22
N HIS A 40 -19.31 -6.31 13.26
CA HIS A 40 -19.08 -5.58 14.51
C HIS A 40 -18.12 -4.40 14.36
N LEU A 41 -17.06 -4.55 13.56
CA LEU A 41 -16.14 -3.46 13.22
C LEU A 41 -16.82 -2.40 12.36
N GLY A 42 -17.79 -2.78 11.52
CA GLY A 42 -18.62 -1.86 10.76
C GLY A 42 -19.47 -0.97 11.68
N ASP A 43 -20.04 -1.54 12.74
CA ASP A 43 -20.79 -0.77 13.73
C ASP A 43 -19.87 0.11 14.59
N ALA A 44 -18.70 -0.40 14.98
CA ALA A 44 -17.69 0.40 15.66
C ALA A 44 -17.26 1.63 14.84
N VAL A 45 -17.04 1.47 13.53
CA VAL A 45 -16.68 2.58 12.63
C VAL A 45 -17.83 3.56 12.41
N LYS A 46 -19.10 3.13 12.45
CA LYS A 46 -20.25 4.06 12.37
C LYS A 46 -20.35 4.94 13.62
N LEU A 47 -20.08 4.35 14.79
CA LEU A 47 -20.16 5.04 16.07
C LEU A 47 -18.93 5.92 16.31
N ALA A 48 -17.74 5.42 15.96
CA ALA A 48 -16.45 6.10 16.10
C ALA A 48 -15.66 6.10 14.77
N PRO A 49 -15.98 6.99 13.81
CA PRO A 49 -15.37 6.99 12.47
C PRO A 49 -13.90 7.40 12.44
N ASN A 50 -13.38 7.95 13.55
CA ASN A 50 -12.02 8.51 13.66
C ASN A 50 -11.03 7.57 14.35
N SER A 51 -11.36 6.28 14.52
CA SER A 51 -10.40 5.26 15.00
C SER A 51 -9.61 4.65 13.83
N PRO A 52 -8.29 4.90 13.70
CA PRO A 52 -7.47 4.28 12.66
C PRO A 52 -7.47 2.74 12.75
N GLU A 53 -7.45 2.19 13.96
CA GLU A 53 -7.42 0.76 14.24
C GLU A 53 -8.72 0.07 13.82
N ALA A 54 -9.87 0.67 14.15
CA ALA A 54 -11.17 0.14 13.73
C ALA A 54 -11.32 0.13 12.21
N GLN A 55 -10.87 1.21 11.55
CA GLN A 55 -10.86 1.33 10.10
C GLN A 55 -9.93 0.29 9.44
N PHE A 56 -8.74 0.07 10.02
CA PHE A 56 -7.80 -0.96 9.55
C PHE A 56 -8.39 -2.36 9.69
N LEU A 57 -8.86 -2.73 10.88
CA LEU A 57 -9.40 -4.07 11.13
C LEU A 57 -10.64 -4.34 10.29
N LEU A 58 -11.51 -3.34 10.09
CA LEU A 58 -12.67 -3.48 9.19
C LEU A 58 -12.20 -3.77 7.76
N GLY A 59 -11.23 -3.01 7.27
CA GLY A 59 -10.63 -3.21 5.96
C GLY A 59 -10.00 -4.60 5.81
N ALA A 60 -9.21 -5.02 6.79
CA ALA A 60 -8.57 -6.33 6.82
C ALA A 60 -9.63 -7.46 6.88
N ALA A 61 -10.69 -7.32 7.67
CA ALA A 61 -11.77 -8.29 7.75
C ALA A 61 -12.48 -8.43 6.39
N LEU A 62 -12.82 -7.31 5.76
CA LEU A 62 -13.43 -7.26 4.43
C LEU A 62 -12.54 -7.89 3.35
N PHE A 63 -11.23 -7.69 3.43
CA PHE A 63 -10.28 -8.32 2.52
C PHE A 63 -10.23 -9.84 2.68
N ASN A 64 -10.24 -10.35 3.91
CA ASN A 64 -10.20 -11.78 4.20
C ASN A 64 -11.49 -12.51 3.79
N VAL A 65 -12.66 -11.86 3.83
CA VAL A 65 -13.91 -12.42 3.29
C VAL A 65 -14.02 -12.30 1.76
N GLY A 66 -12.96 -11.88 1.07
CA GLY A 66 -12.91 -11.74 -0.39
C GLY A 66 -13.56 -10.46 -0.94
N LYS A 67 -14.06 -9.56 -0.08
CA LYS A 67 -14.66 -8.28 -0.47
C LYS A 67 -13.60 -7.20 -0.65
N SER A 68 -12.58 -7.45 -1.48
CA SER A 68 -11.42 -6.57 -1.67
C SER A 68 -11.80 -5.14 -2.08
N LYS A 69 -12.81 -4.96 -2.95
CA LYS A 69 -13.30 -3.62 -3.33
C LYS A 69 -13.90 -2.84 -2.15
N ALA A 70 -14.62 -3.53 -1.25
CA ALA A 70 -15.20 -2.90 -0.07
C ALA A 70 -14.16 -2.57 0.99
N ALA A 71 -13.04 -3.30 1.04
CA ALA A 71 -11.93 -3.05 1.96
C ALA A 71 -11.20 -1.73 1.70
N ILE A 72 -11.17 -1.25 0.44
CA ILE A 72 -10.42 -0.05 0.03
C ILE A 72 -10.87 1.20 0.82
N GLY A 73 -12.19 1.38 1.03
CA GLY A 73 -12.74 2.56 1.71
C GLY A 73 -12.22 2.71 3.15
N PRO A 74 -12.46 1.70 4.02
CA PRO A 74 -11.94 1.70 5.38
C PRO A 74 -10.40 1.82 5.45
N LEU A 75 -9.67 1.12 4.57
CA LEU A 75 -8.20 1.19 4.56
C LEU A 75 -7.69 2.59 4.17
N ARG A 76 -8.31 3.24 3.17
CA ARG A 76 -7.98 4.64 2.84
C ARG A 76 -8.28 5.58 4.00
N ARG A 77 -9.38 5.35 4.74
CA ARG A 77 -9.71 6.15 5.92
C ARG A 77 -8.69 5.95 7.04
N CYS A 78 -8.26 4.71 7.29
CA CYS A 78 -7.17 4.41 8.20
C CYS A 78 -5.91 5.23 7.86
N LEU A 79 -5.50 5.23 6.59
CA LEU A 79 -4.32 5.97 6.13
C LEU A 79 -4.52 7.50 6.11
N THR A 80 -5.75 7.98 6.00
CA THR A 80 -6.06 9.40 6.17
C THR A 80 -5.82 9.84 7.63
N LEU A 81 -6.14 8.97 8.58
CA LEU A 81 -5.97 9.24 10.02
C LEU A 81 -4.53 8.96 10.49
N ARG A 82 -3.87 7.94 9.93
CA ARG A 82 -2.49 7.56 10.21
C ARG A 82 -1.74 7.25 8.89
N PRO A 83 -1.11 8.23 8.26
CA PRO A 83 -0.45 8.09 6.95
C PRO A 83 0.72 7.10 6.88
N GLU A 84 1.27 6.74 8.04
CA GLU A 84 2.41 5.84 8.22
C GLU A 84 1.99 4.50 8.86
N HIS A 85 0.70 4.14 8.78
CA HIS A 85 0.25 2.83 9.25
C HIS A 85 0.74 1.73 8.29
N ALA A 86 1.88 1.12 8.61
CA ALA A 86 2.55 0.17 7.74
C ALA A 86 1.66 -1.03 7.33
N GLU A 87 0.96 -1.64 8.30
CA GLU A 87 0.02 -2.74 8.02
C GLU A 87 -1.19 -2.31 7.17
N GLY A 88 -1.66 -1.07 7.36
CA GLY A 88 -2.77 -0.50 6.59
C GLY A 88 -2.37 -0.20 5.14
N LEU A 89 -1.14 0.26 4.93
CA LEU A 89 -0.55 0.43 3.61
C LEU A 89 -0.42 -0.91 2.88
N PHE A 90 0.08 -1.94 3.57
CA PHE A 90 0.16 -3.29 3.02
C PHE A 90 -1.23 -3.85 2.65
N ALA A 91 -2.19 -3.79 3.59
CA ALA A 91 -3.54 -4.27 3.36
C ALA A 91 -4.26 -3.51 2.21
N LEU A 92 -4.06 -2.19 2.11
CA LEU A 92 -4.61 -1.41 1.00
C LEU A 92 -3.99 -1.84 -0.32
N GLY A 93 -2.67 -2.00 -0.35
CA GLY A 93 -1.96 -2.44 -1.53
C GLY A 93 -2.42 -3.81 -2.04
N MET A 94 -2.63 -4.75 -1.11
CA MET A 94 -3.21 -6.07 -1.40
C MET A 94 -4.62 -5.98 -1.97
N ALA A 95 -5.47 -5.13 -1.37
CA ALA A 95 -6.84 -4.94 -1.83
C ALA A 95 -6.89 -4.37 -3.25
N LEU A 96 -6.04 -3.37 -3.55
CA LEU A 96 -5.92 -2.75 -4.87
C LEU A 96 -5.36 -3.72 -5.92
N GLY A 97 -4.37 -4.55 -5.54
CA GLY A 97 -3.85 -5.58 -6.43
C GLY A 97 -4.93 -6.58 -6.86
N ARG A 98 -5.81 -6.99 -5.94
CA ARG A 98 -6.96 -7.87 -6.25
C ARG A 98 -8.05 -7.20 -7.07
N THR A 99 -8.18 -5.86 -7.04
CA THR A 99 -9.14 -5.14 -7.89
C THR A 99 -8.58 -4.76 -9.26
N GLY A 100 -7.33 -5.11 -9.55
CA GLY A 100 -6.66 -4.85 -10.83
C GLY A 100 -5.89 -3.52 -10.88
N GLU A 101 -5.87 -2.76 -9.78
CA GLU A 101 -5.15 -1.48 -9.67
C GLU A 101 -3.69 -1.68 -9.23
N LEU A 102 -2.98 -2.57 -9.95
CA LEU A 102 -1.64 -3.06 -9.58
C LEU A 102 -0.61 -1.95 -9.35
N ASP A 103 -0.61 -0.88 -10.14
CA ASP A 103 0.35 0.23 -9.99
C ASP A 103 0.19 0.92 -8.63
N THR A 104 -1.05 1.25 -8.27
CA THR A 104 -1.36 1.92 -7.02
C THR A 104 -1.15 0.97 -5.83
N GLY A 105 -1.49 -0.31 -6.03
CA GLY A 105 -1.27 -1.36 -5.03
C GLY A 105 0.21 -1.49 -4.68
N LEU A 106 1.07 -1.57 -5.71
CA LEU A 106 2.52 -1.60 -5.53
C LEU A 106 3.03 -0.39 -4.77
N ALA A 107 2.63 0.84 -5.14
CA ALA A 107 3.09 2.04 -4.45
C ALA A 107 2.77 2.02 -2.94
N HIS A 108 1.63 1.46 -2.54
CA HIS A 108 1.30 1.30 -1.12
C HIS A 108 2.13 0.21 -0.43
N ILE A 109 2.39 -0.92 -1.11
CA ILE A 109 3.23 -2.00 -0.57
C ILE A 109 4.69 -1.55 -0.47
N SER A 110 5.18 -0.78 -1.45
CA SER A 110 6.46 -0.07 -1.40
C SER A 110 6.61 0.73 -0.12
N LYS A 111 5.61 1.56 0.16
CA LYS A 111 5.63 2.43 1.32
C LYS A 111 5.58 1.62 2.61
N ALA A 112 4.76 0.56 2.67
CA ALA A 112 4.72 -0.36 3.81
C ALA A 112 6.09 -1.00 4.07
N ALA A 113 6.78 -1.47 3.03
CA ALA A 113 8.11 -2.03 3.13
C ALA A 113 9.15 -1.01 3.62
N SER A 114 9.08 0.23 3.12
CA SER A 114 9.96 1.31 3.58
C SER A 114 9.77 1.69 5.05
N LEU A 115 8.58 1.42 5.60
CA LEU A 115 8.24 1.59 7.02
C LEU A 115 8.56 0.33 7.86
N GLY A 116 9.19 -0.68 7.27
CA GLY A 116 9.61 -1.89 7.98
C GLY A 116 8.53 -2.96 8.13
N GLU A 117 7.44 -2.92 7.35
CA GLU A 117 6.43 -3.98 7.42
C GLU A 117 6.98 -5.30 6.84
N PRO A 118 7.06 -6.38 7.64
CA PRO A 118 7.74 -7.61 7.25
C PRO A 118 7.07 -8.33 6.08
N LYS A 119 5.72 -8.36 6.04
CA LYS A 119 5.01 -9.04 4.96
C LYS A 119 5.20 -8.30 3.63
N ALA A 120 5.28 -6.98 3.65
CA ALA A 120 5.53 -6.15 2.49
C ALA A 120 6.95 -6.37 1.98
N LEU A 121 7.95 -6.44 2.87
CA LEU A 121 9.33 -6.77 2.51
C LEU A 121 9.46 -8.16 1.87
N GLU A 122 8.77 -9.16 2.44
CA GLU A 122 8.76 -10.53 1.92
C GLU A 122 8.06 -10.61 0.54
N MET A 123 6.96 -9.90 0.36
CA MET A 123 6.12 -10.00 -0.84
C MET A 123 6.59 -9.09 -1.99
N LEU A 124 7.42 -8.09 -1.69
CA LEU A 124 7.92 -7.11 -2.66
C LEU A 124 8.57 -7.71 -3.91
N PRO A 125 9.47 -8.69 -3.79
CA PRO A 125 10.15 -9.24 -4.96
C PRO A 125 9.18 -9.98 -5.89
N GLN A 126 8.22 -10.71 -5.32
CA GLN A 126 7.22 -11.45 -6.07
C GLN A 126 6.26 -10.51 -6.81
N LEU A 127 5.81 -9.44 -6.15
CA LEU A 127 4.95 -8.45 -6.77
C LEU A 127 5.65 -7.64 -7.87
N GLY A 128 6.93 -7.30 -7.66
CA GLY A 128 7.75 -6.67 -8.71
C GLY A 128 7.86 -7.57 -9.94
N ALA A 129 8.04 -8.88 -9.74
CA ALA A 129 8.08 -9.86 -10.82
C ALA A 129 6.72 -10.00 -11.54
N ASP A 130 5.61 -10.09 -10.81
CA ASP A 130 4.26 -10.22 -11.38
C ASP A 130 3.82 -8.96 -12.12
N TYR A 131 4.14 -7.79 -11.57
CA TYR A 131 3.97 -6.53 -12.27
C TYR A 131 4.78 -6.48 -13.56
N CYS A 132 6.05 -6.91 -13.52
CA CYS A 132 6.85 -6.94 -14.73
C CYS A 132 6.32 -7.91 -15.80
N ARG A 133 5.74 -9.05 -15.41
CA ARG A 133 5.10 -9.98 -16.36
C ARG A 133 3.82 -9.39 -16.96
N ALA A 134 3.08 -8.59 -16.19
CA ALA A 134 1.83 -7.95 -16.61
C ALA A 134 2.02 -6.60 -17.32
N CYS A 135 3.20 -5.97 -17.20
CA CYS A 135 3.46 -4.63 -17.71
C CYS A 135 3.53 -4.62 -19.24
N THR A 136 2.55 -3.94 -19.85
CA THR A 136 2.54 -3.55 -21.27
C THR A 136 2.86 -2.07 -21.48
N ARG A 137 3.21 -1.34 -20.41
CA ARG A 137 3.40 0.11 -20.43
C ARG A 137 4.84 0.52 -20.79
N PRO A 138 5.04 1.67 -21.47
CA PRO A 138 6.35 2.28 -21.62
C PRO A 138 6.93 2.68 -20.27
N ALA A 139 8.26 2.70 -20.18
CA ALA A 139 9.03 3.12 -19.01
C ALA A 139 8.54 4.46 -18.43
N HIS A 140 8.17 4.49 -17.16
CA HIS A 140 7.94 5.74 -16.42
C HIS A 140 9.21 6.15 -15.68
N TYR A 141 9.64 7.38 -15.92
CA TYR A 141 10.73 8.05 -15.22
C TYR A 141 10.13 8.95 -14.13
N ALA A 142 10.55 8.81 -12.87
CA ALA A 142 10.13 9.68 -11.77
C ALA A 142 11.34 10.39 -11.16
N LYS A 143 11.40 11.71 -11.35
CA LYS A 143 12.38 12.61 -10.73
C LYS A 143 11.86 13.05 -9.37
N GLY A 144 12.69 12.92 -8.34
CA GLY A 144 12.48 13.62 -7.07
C GLY A 144 12.01 12.71 -5.93
N ASP A 145 12.88 12.65 -4.92
CA ASP A 145 12.65 12.33 -3.51
C ASP A 145 11.36 11.55 -3.18
N THR A 146 11.51 10.25 -2.93
CA THR A 146 10.71 9.44 -2.00
C THR A 146 11.18 7.99 -2.10
N SER A 147 10.94 7.21 -1.06
CA SER A 147 11.19 5.78 -0.83
C SER A 147 10.64 4.80 -1.90
N ALA A 148 10.35 5.28 -3.10
CA ALA A 148 9.95 4.55 -4.30
C ALA A 148 11.12 4.12 -5.20
N SER A 149 12.36 4.57 -4.93
CA SER A 149 13.55 4.27 -5.73
C SER A 149 14.00 2.79 -5.71
N ILE A 150 13.36 1.95 -4.89
CA ILE A 150 13.67 0.52 -4.78
C ILE A 150 12.69 -0.38 -5.59
N LEU A 151 11.54 0.13 -6.07
CA LEU A 151 10.39 -0.75 -6.29
C LEU A 151 9.93 -1.08 -7.71
N VAL A 152 10.81 -1.02 -8.71
CA VAL A 152 10.48 -1.60 -10.02
C VAL A 152 11.68 -2.37 -10.56
N MET A 153 11.89 -3.58 -10.04
CA MET A 153 12.80 -4.56 -10.62
C MET A 153 12.02 -5.49 -11.56
N GLY A 154 12.20 -5.32 -12.86
CA GLY A 154 11.80 -6.25 -13.93
C GLY A 154 13.03 -6.92 -14.58
N PRO A 155 12.93 -8.11 -15.19
CA PRO A 155 14.10 -8.94 -15.47
C PRO A 155 14.80 -8.49 -16.76
N ASN A 156 16.05 -8.07 -16.63
CA ASN A 156 17.23 -8.92 -16.90
C ASN A 156 18.52 -8.12 -17.13
N ILE A 157 18.47 -6.79 -17.14
CA ILE A 157 19.63 -5.91 -16.97
C ILE A 157 19.08 -4.64 -16.31
N GLY A 158 19.05 -4.61 -14.98
CA GLY A 158 18.79 -3.36 -14.26
C GLY A 158 20.10 -2.57 -14.22
N MET A 159 20.07 -1.27 -14.52
CA MET A 159 21.25 -0.42 -14.39
C MET A 159 21.01 0.61 -13.29
N SER A 160 21.99 0.82 -12.42
CA SER A 160 22.00 1.90 -11.44
C SER A 160 23.04 2.95 -11.81
N CYS A 161 22.70 4.23 -11.73
CA CYS A 161 23.67 5.31 -11.88
C CYS A 161 24.53 5.42 -10.61
N GLU A 162 25.85 5.44 -10.79
CA GLU A 162 26.78 5.60 -9.65
C GLU A 162 26.75 7.02 -9.08
N SER A 163 26.47 8.03 -9.91
CA SER A 163 26.48 9.44 -9.51
C SER A 163 25.20 9.90 -8.81
N CYS A 164 24.03 9.45 -9.27
CA CYS A 164 22.73 9.93 -8.74
C CYS A 164 21.80 8.83 -8.22
N ARG A 165 22.24 7.56 -8.24
CA ARG A 165 21.49 6.39 -7.77
C ARG A 165 20.17 6.09 -8.50
N THR A 166 19.89 6.72 -9.64
CA THR A 166 18.76 6.36 -10.51
C THR A 166 18.86 4.90 -10.96
N VAL A 167 17.74 4.15 -10.88
CA VAL A 167 17.65 2.75 -11.34
C VAL A 167 16.78 2.65 -12.58
N LEU A 168 17.27 1.97 -13.62
CA LEU A 168 16.61 1.77 -14.91
C LEU A 168 16.29 0.29 -15.14
N CYS A 169 15.09 0.01 -15.64
CA CYS A 169 14.72 -1.32 -16.11
C CYS A 169 15.37 -1.65 -17.47
N GLY A 170 15.64 -2.91 -17.78
CA GLY A 170 16.31 -3.32 -19.04
C GLY A 170 15.63 -2.83 -20.34
N PRO A 171 14.29 -2.86 -20.44
CA PRO A 171 13.56 -2.24 -21.54
C PRO A 171 13.59 -0.71 -21.56
N CYS A 172 13.86 -0.07 -20.41
CA CYS A 172 13.99 1.38 -20.25
C CYS A 172 15.38 1.88 -20.72
N ALA A 173 16.41 1.02 -20.65
CA ALA A 173 17.78 1.32 -21.11
C ALA A 173 17.98 1.14 -22.63
N ARG A 174 17.04 0.48 -23.31
CA ARG A 174 16.97 0.45 -24.77
C ARG A 174 15.85 1.40 -25.19
N ARG A 175 16.21 2.51 -25.82
CA ARG A 175 15.28 3.60 -26.20
C ARG A 175 14.19 3.17 -27.20
N ASP A 176 14.23 1.91 -27.64
CA ASP A 176 13.44 1.24 -28.66
C ASP A 176 13.86 -0.25 -28.70
N ARG A 177 13.01 -1.15 -29.21
CA ARG A 177 13.24 -2.62 -29.20
C ARG A 177 14.56 -3.08 -29.86
N PHE A 178 15.28 -2.20 -30.56
CA PHE A 178 16.47 -2.52 -31.37
C PHE A 178 17.62 -1.48 -31.33
N GLY A 179 17.57 -0.43 -30.50
CA GLY A 179 18.66 0.57 -30.44
C GLY A 179 19.85 0.22 -29.54
N PRO A 180 20.99 0.92 -29.69
CA PRO A 180 22.19 0.71 -28.88
C PRO A 180 21.92 1.04 -27.40
N MET A 181 22.54 0.28 -26.48
CA MET A 181 22.39 0.49 -25.04
C MET A 181 22.78 1.92 -24.64
N VAL A 182 21.93 2.59 -23.84
CA VAL A 182 22.29 3.87 -23.23
C VAL A 182 23.25 3.59 -22.06
N LEU A 183 24.51 4.03 -22.19
CA LEU A 183 25.56 3.81 -21.18
C LEU A 183 25.64 4.93 -20.12
N ASN A 184 24.98 6.06 -20.36
CA ASN A 184 25.02 7.24 -19.49
C ASN A 184 23.63 7.56 -18.92
N CYS A 185 23.59 7.97 -17.66
CA CYS A 185 22.35 8.32 -16.98
C CYS A 185 21.67 9.52 -17.67
N PRO A 186 20.36 9.46 -17.97
CA PRO A 186 19.64 10.58 -18.59
C PRO A 186 19.54 11.83 -17.70
N ASP A 187 19.86 11.72 -16.41
CA ASP A 187 19.68 12.81 -15.45
C ASP A 187 20.93 13.61 -15.14
N CYS A 188 22.07 12.93 -15.15
CA CYS A 188 23.35 13.50 -14.74
C CYS A 188 24.49 13.14 -15.67
N GLU A 189 24.20 12.41 -16.75
CA GLU A 189 25.16 11.88 -17.72
C GLU A 189 26.25 10.96 -17.11
N GLY A 190 26.11 10.60 -15.84
CA GLY A 190 27.02 9.73 -15.12
C GLY A 190 26.93 8.26 -15.56
N PRO A 191 27.96 7.45 -15.25
CA PRO A 191 28.02 6.06 -15.68
C PRO A 191 26.91 5.21 -15.05
N LEU A 192 26.38 4.29 -15.85
CA LEU A 192 25.40 3.29 -15.43
C LEU A 192 26.10 1.94 -15.18
N ALA A 193 25.96 1.41 -13.97
CA ALA A 193 26.48 0.11 -13.57
C ALA A 193 25.37 -0.95 -13.59
N PRO A 194 25.62 -2.18 -14.10
CA PRO A 194 24.65 -3.26 -13.99
C PRO A 194 24.46 -3.64 -12.52
N LEU A 195 23.20 -3.81 -12.11
CA LEU A 195 22.87 -4.39 -10.80
C LEU A 195 23.31 -5.85 -10.81
N SER A 196 24.44 -6.14 -10.15
CA SER A 196 24.97 -7.50 -10.04
C SER A 196 24.03 -8.36 -9.18
N ARG A 197 23.83 -9.61 -9.63
CA ARG A 197 23.23 -10.66 -8.79
C ARG A 197 24.28 -11.07 -7.76
N ASN A 198 24.01 -10.83 -6.49
CA ASN A 198 24.49 -11.73 -5.43
C ASN A 198 23.32 -12.56 -4.95
#